data_AF-A0A6P0SCA0-F1
#
_entry.id   AF-A0A6P0SCA0-F1
#
_cell.length_a   1.000
_cell.length_b   1.000
_cell.length_c   1.000
_cell.angle_alpha   90.00
_cell.angle_beta   90.00
_cell.angle_gamma   90.00
#
_symmetry.space_group_name_H-M   'P 1'
#
loop_
_entity.id
_entity.type
_entity.pdbx_description
1 polymer ?
#
loop_
_entity_poly.entity_id
_entity_poly.type
_entity_poly.pdbx_seq_one_letter_code
_entity_poly.pdbx_strand_id
1 'polypeptide(L)'
;MCLPCYPRQLFLSLLGYSLNVDKYLLTRLLKVAFQKEQPPEWAGQKFLEKFNYLPPLDWRRNSVLIGASAEQQKKYKNYLQKVAKLGKLGQDWVWEQLCLELGV
;
A
#
# COMPACT_ATOMS: atom_id res chain seq x y z
N MET A 1 -36.88 4.25 -33.29
CA MET A 1 -36.02 5.30 -32.71
C MET A 1 -34.86 4.60 -32.00
N CYS A 2 -33.68 4.57 -32.59
CA CYS A 2 -32.50 3.90 -32.03
C CYS A 2 -31.53 4.96 -31.49
N LEU A 3 -31.13 4.81 -30.23
CA LEU A 3 -30.13 5.63 -29.55
C LEU A 3 -28.76 5.54 -30.26
N PRO A 4 -27.97 6.62 -30.33
CA PRO A 4 -26.64 6.57 -30.90
C PRO A 4 -25.67 5.86 -29.94
N CYS A 5 -25.02 4.83 -30.47
CA CYS A 5 -23.82 4.22 -29.91
C CYS A 5 -22.69 5.26 -29.87
N TYR A 6 -22.31 5.73 -28.67
CA TYR A 6 -21.07 6.48 -28.47
C TYR A 6 -19.91 5.53 -28.10
N PRO A 7 -18.66 5.83 -28.52
CA PRO A 7 -17.57 4.89 -28.51
C PRO A 7 -16.97 4.73 -27.11
N ARG A 8 -16.82 3.46 -26.74
CA ARG A 8 -16.25 2.91 -25.50
C ARG A 8 -14.73 3.10 -25.41
N GLN A 9 -14.20 4.31 -25.63
CA GLN A 9 -12.74 4.57 -25.59
C GLN A 9 -12.28 5.67 -24.62
N LEU A 10 -13.18 6.48 -24.04
CA LEU A 10 -12.78 7.54 -23.09
C LEU A 10 -12.94 7.18 -21.60
N PHE A 11 -13.46 6.00 -21.27
CA PHE A 11 -13.70 5.61 -19.87
C PHE A 11 -12.49 4.97 -19.17
N LEU A 12 -11.51 4.46 -19.92
CA LEU A 12 -10.33 3.78 -19.36
C LEU A 12 -9.27 4.76 -18.83
N SER A 13 -9.21 5.97 -19.37
CA SER A 13 -8.20 6.97 -19.01
C SER A 13 -8.44 7.55 -17.60
N LEU A 14 -9.70 7.74 -17.21
CA LEU A 14 -10.07 8.24 -15.87
C LEU A 14 -9.93 7.17 -14.78
N LEU A 15 -10.28 5.91 -15.09
CA LEU A 15 -10.05 4.79 -14.17
C LEU A 15 -8.55 4.57 -13.95
N GLY A 16 -7.73 4.53 -15.00
CA GLY A 16 -6.28 4.39 -14.89
C GLY A 16 -5.61 5.54 -14.12
N TYR A 17 -6.13 6.77 -14.25
CA TYR A 17 -5.64 7.92 -13.48
C TYR A 17 -6.01 7.82 -12.00
N SER A 18 -7.26 7.47 -11.67
CA SER A 18 -7.72 7.31 -10.29
C SER A 18 -6.95 6.20 -9.56
N LEU A 19 -6.79 5.01 -10.18
CA LEU A 19 -6.06 3.90 -9.58
C LEU A 19 -4.58 4.26 -9.28
N ASN A 20 -3.93 5.08 -10.11
CA ASN A 20 -2.56 5.52 -9.87
C ASN A 20 -2.45 6.54 -8.73
N VAL A 21 -3.40 7.48 -8.65
CA VAL A 21 -3.48 8.47 -7.55
C VAL A 21 -3.74 7.77 -6.22
N ASP A 22 -4.65 6.79 -6.22
CA ASP A 22 -5.02 6.03 -5.03
C ASP A 22 -3.85 5.17 -4.54
N LYS A 23 -3.17 4.45 -5.45
CA LYS A 23 -1.93 3.72 -5.15
C LYS A 23 -0.86 4.64 -4.58
N TYR A 24 -0.63 5.80 -5.18
CA TYR A 24 0.33 6.79 -4.68
C TYR A 24 -0.01 7.25 -3.26
N LEU A 25 -1.30 7.46 -2.97
CA LEU A 25 -1.78 7.88 -1.66
C LEU A 25 -1.54 6.79 -0.60
N LEU A 26 -1.81 5.53 -0.93
CA LEU A 26 -1.49 4.39 -0.06
C LEU A 26 0.01 4.31 0.22
N THR A 27 0.84 4.40 -0.82
CA THR A 27 2.31 4.41 -0.67
C THR A 27 2.77 5.54 0.26
N ARG A 28 2.19 6.73 0.12
CA ARG A 28 2.50 7.86 1.01
C ARG A 28 2.09 7.58 2.45
N LEU A 29 0.91 7.00 2.68
CA LEU A 29 0.44 6.62 4.02
C LEU A 29 1.32 5.54 4.66
N LEU A 30 1.79 4.56 3.89
CA LEU A 30 2.73 3.53 4.36
C LEU A 30 4.09 4.12 4.75
N LYS A 31 4.62 5.07 3.98
CA LYS A 31 5.83 5.82 4.35
C LYS A 31 5.65 6.61 5.64
N VAL A 32 4.48 7.23 5.83
CA VAL A 32 4.16 7.94 7.08
C VAL A 32 4.04 6.98 8.25
N ALA A 33 3.43 5.80 8.05
CA ALA A 33 3.35 4.77 9.07
C ALA A 33 4.74 4.32 9.52
N PHE A 34 5.66 4.10 8.57
CA PHE A 34 7.06 3.80 8.85
C PHE A 34 7.76 4.92 9.64
N GLN A 35 7.61 6.18 9.23
CA GLN A 35 8.22 7.32 9.92
C GLN A 35 7.67 7.54 11.34
N LYS A 36 6.39 7.21 11.57
CA LYS A 36 5.72 7.37 12.87
C LYS A 36 5.72 6.09 13.72
N GLU A 37 6.41 5.04 13.26
CA GLU A 37 6.43 3.72 13.90
C GLU A 37 5.03 3.12 14.14
N GLN A 38 4.05 3.49 13.31
CA GLN A 38 2.69 2.96 13.34
C GLN A 38 2.58 1.68 12.49
N PRO A 39 1.63 0.78 12.76
CA PRO A 39 1.47 -0.45 11.97
C PRO A 39 1.10 -0.16 10.49
N PRO A 40 1.52 -1.00 9.52
CA PRO A 40 1.11 -0.86 8.12
C PRO A 40 -0.41 -0.89 7.92
N GLU A 41 -1.15 -1.55 8.80
CA GLU A 41 -2.62 -1.59 8.84
C GLU A 41 -3.22 -0.20 9.07
N TRP A 42 -2.53 0.68 9.81
CA TRP A 42 -2.96 2.06 10.00
C TRP A 42 -3.09 2.80 8.67
N ALA A 43 -2.17 2.55 7.73
CA ALA A 43 -2.25 3.13 6.39
C ALA A 43 -3.47 2.60 5.61
N GLY A 44 -3.81 1.32 5.77
CA GLY A 44 -5.00 0.71 5.18
C GLY A 44 -6.30 1.27 5.77
N GLN A 45 -6.36 1.48 7.09
CA GLN A 45 -7.51 2.11 7.75
C GLN A 45 -7.71 3.55 7.28
N LYS A 46 -6.64 4.35 7.23
CA LYS A 46 -6.70 5.73 6.74
C LYS A 46 -7.12 5.81 5.27
N PHE A 47 -6.73 4.81 4.47
CA PHE A 47 -7.16 4.68 3.10
C PHE A 47 -8.66 4.36 3.02
N LEU A 48 -9.12 3.37 3.79
CA LEU A 48 -10.53 2.98 3.86
C LEU A 48 -11.43 4.14 4.30
N GLU A 49 -11.02 4.92 5.31
CA GLU A 49 -11.75 6.12 5.77
C GLU A 49 -11.93 7.17 4.66
N LYS A 50 -10.95 7.27 3.74
CA LYS A 50 -10.96 8.29 2.67
C LYS A 50 -11.74 7.84 1.45
N PHE A 51 -11.61 6.57 1.06
CA PHE A 51 -12.11 6.06 -0.21
C PHE A 51 -13.27 5.08 -0.09
N ASN A 52 -13.59 4.64 1.14
CA ASN A 52 -14.64 3.69 1.45
C ASN A 52 -14.49 2.31 0.76
N TYR A 53 -13.25 1.95 0.39
CA TYR A 53 -12.88 0.62 -0.09
C TYR A 53 -11.48 0.22 0.40
N LEU A 54 -11.20 -1.09 0.45
CA LEU A 54 -9.88 -1.60 0.84
C LEU A 54 -8.90 -1.58 -0.35
N PRO A 55 -7.66 -1.11 -0.15
CA PRO A 55 -6.68 -1.10 -1.22
C PRO A 55 -6.28 -2.54 -1.60
N PRO A 56 -6.07 -2.84 -2.90
CA PRO A 56 -5.47 -4.09 -3.33
C PRO A 56 -4.12 -4.36 -2.66
N LEU A 57 -3.85 -5.61 -2.28
CA LEU A 57 -2.60 -5.99 -1.62
C LEU A 57 -1.37 -5.71 -2.50
N ASP A 58 -1.49 -5.90 -3.83
CA ASP A 58 -0.45 -5.62 -4.81
C ASP A 58 0.05 -4.17 -4.82
N TRP A 59 -0.76 -3.23 -4.30
CA TRP A 59 -0.37 -1.83 -4.21
C TRP A 59 0.65 -1.56 -3.12
N ARG A 60 0.77 -2.45 -2.13
CA ARG A 60 1.79 -2.37 -1.07
C ARG A 60 3.19 -2.65 -1.61
N ARG A 61 3.30 -3.38 -2.71
CA ARG A 61 4.59 -3.69 -3.35
C ARG A 61 5.35 -2.40 -3.66
N ASN A 62 6.63 -2.39 -3.30
CA ASN A 62 7.52 -1.26 -3.55
C ASN A 62 7.00 0.07 -2.98
N SER A 63 6.28 0.04 -1.85
CA SER A 63 5.77 1.27 -1.23
C SER A 63 6.83 1.93 -0.35
N VAL A 64 7.50 1.15 0.50
CA VAL A 64 8.57 1.64 1.37
C VAL A 64 9.95 1.26 0.83
N LEU A 65 10.08 0.07 0.24
CA LEU A 65 11.37 -0.49 -0.16
C LEU A 65 11.79 -0.23 -1.62
N ILE A 66 11.06 0.61 -2.37
CA ILE A 66 11.42 0.94 -3.76
C ILE A 66 12.78 1.64 -3.84
N GLY A 67 13.75 0.99 -4.49
CA GLY A 67 15.12 1.49 -4.59
C GLY A 67 15.85 1.60 -3.24
N ALA A 68 15.37 0.90 -2.20
CA ALA A 68 15.91 1.01 -0.86
C ALA A 68 17.27 0.29 -0.72
N SER A 69 18.23 0.96 -0.07
CA SER A 69 19.53 0.36 0.25
C SER A 69 19.39 -0.77 1.27
N ALA A 70 20.40 -1.64 1.36
CA ALA A 70 20.44 -2.71 2.37
C ALA A 70 20.23 -2.20 3.80
N GLU A 71 20.72 -0.98 4.11
CA GLU A 71 20.50 -0.34 5.41
C GLU A 71 19.05 0.06 5.64
N GLN A 72 18.36 0.57 4.62
CA GLN A 72 16.94 0.92 4.72
C GLN A 72 16.07 -0.33 4.86
N GLN A 73 16.41 -1.41 4.17
CA GLN A 73 15.75 -2.71 4.34
C GLN A 73 15.90 -3.22 5.77
N LYS A 74 17.10 -3.11 6.36
CA LYS A 74 17.35 -3.47 7.77
C LYS A 74 16.53 -2.59 8.73
N LYS A 75 16.47 -1.28 8.49
CA LYS A 75 15.64 -0.35 9.30
C LYS A 75 14.16 -0.72 9.22
N TYR A 76 13.67 -1.03 8.03
CA TYR A 76 12.27 -1.43 7.83
C TYR A 76 11.94 -2.76 8.52
N LYS A 77 12.82 -3.77 8.41
CA LYS A 77 12.67 -5.04 9.14
C LYS A 77 12.64 -4.83 10.67
N ASN A 78 13.53 -3.99 11.21
CA ASN A 78 13.53 -3.67 12.64
C ASN A 78 12.24 -2.96 13.07
N TYR A 79 11.73 -2.06 12.24
CA TYR A 79 10.44 -1.39 12.47
C TYR A 79 9.29 -2.41 12.51
N LEU A 80 9.19 -3.32 11.54
CA LEU A 80 8.16 -4.36 11.53
C LEU A 80 8.26 -5.27 12.76
N GLN A 81 9.47 -5.65 13.18
CA GLN A 81 9.67 -6.42 14.41
C GLN A 81 9.21 -5.66 15.66
N LYS A 82 9.45 -4.35 15.72
CA LYS A 82 8.98 -3.50 16.82
C LYS A 82 7.45 -3.44 16.86
N VAL A 83 6.82 -3.20 15.71
CA VAL A 83 5.35 -3.20 15.58
C VAL A 83 4.78 -4.56 15.97
N ALA A 84 5.38 -5.65 15.49
CA ALA A 84 4.94 -6.99 15.81
C ALA A 84 5.00 -7.27 17.32
N LYS A 85 6.10 -6.87 17.98
CA LYS A 85 6.23 -7.01 19.42
C LYS A 85 5.16 -6.22 20.20
N LEU A 86 4.85 -5.00 19.75
CA LEU A 86 3.81 -4.16 20.38
C LEU A 86 2.40 -4.74 20.17
N GLY A 87 2.13 -5.27 18.98
CA GLY A 87 0.85 -5.90 18.63
C GLY A 87 0.71 -7.35 19.08
N LYS A 88 1.72 -7.93 19.76
CA LYS A 88 1.83 -9.38 20.04
C LYS A 88 1.66 -10.24 18.78
N LEU A 89 2.12 -9.73 17.63
CA LEU A 89 2.14 -10.41 16.35
C LEU A 89 3.42 -11.25 16.25
N GLY A 90 3.29 -12.45 15.66
CA GLY A 90 4.41 -13.39 15.50
C GLY A 90 5.44 -12.95 14.45
N GLN A 91 6.53 -13.70 14.34
CA GLN A 91 7.51 -13.47 13.27
C GLN A 91 6.93 -13.72 11.87
N ASP A 92 5.94 -14.59 11.76
CA ASP A 92 5.26 -14.89 10.49
C ASP A 92 4.62 -13.62 9.90
N TRP A 93 3.98 -12.80 10.74
CA TRP A 93 3.42 -11.52 10.29
C TRP A 93 4.50 -10.56 9.76
N VAL A 94 5.68 -10.53 10.40
CA VAL A 94 6.81 -9.70 9.92
C VAL A 94 7.27 -10.18 8.55
N TRP A 95 7.33 -11.49 8.34
CA TRP A 95 7.69 -12.09 7.06
C TRP A 95 6.66 -11.76 5.98
N GLU A 96 5.36 -11.90 6.28
CA GLU A 96 4.27 -11.55 5.37
C GLU A 96 4.33 -10.08 4.94
N GLN A 97 4.55 -9.14 5.87
CA GLN A 97 4.67 -7.72 5.52
C GLN A 97 5.89 -7.45 4.62
N LEU A 98 7.00 -8.16 4.84
CA LEU A 98 8.18 -8.07 3.96
C LEU A 98 7.91 -8.64 2.57
N CYS A 99 7.26 -9.80 2.50
CA CYS A 99 6.83 -10.43 1.23
C CYS A 99 5.93 -9.50 0.42
N LEU A 100 4.97 -8.81 1.07
CA LEU A 100 4.10 -7.84 0.41
C LEU A 100 4.86 -6.66 -0.20
N GLU A 101 5.88 -6.14 0.48
CA GLU A 101 6.71 -5.03 -0.03
C GLU A 101 7.63 -5.47 -1.18
N LEU A 102 8.23 -6.65 -1.07
CA LEU A 102 9.14 -7.21 -2.08
C LEU A 102 8.37 -7.82 -3.28
N GLY A 103 7.11 -8.20 -3.07
CA GLY A 103 6.25 -8.90 -4.03
C GLY A 103 6.78 -10.30 -4.35
N VAL A 104 7.15 -11.06 -3.30
CA VAL A 104 7.68 -12.43 -3.35
C VAL A 104 6.77 -13.38 -2.61
#